data_AF-A0A1C7M307-F1
#
_entry.id   AF-A0A1C7M307-F1
#
_cell.length_a   1.000
_cell.length_b   1.000
_cell.length_c   1.000
_cell.angle_alpha   90.00
_cell.angle_beta   90.00
_cell.angle_gamma   90.00
#
_symmetry.space_group_name_H-M   'P 1'
#
loop_
_entity.id
_entity.type
_entity.pdbx_description
1 polymer ?
#
loop_
_entity_poly.entity_id
_entity_poly.type
_entity_poly.pdbx_seq_one_letter_code
_entity_poly.pdbx_strand_id
1 'polypeptide(L)'
;MPTVNTEEIPTSLSDTITLSFPTPGQPLREDGRRLDLVQFTITSKTTRADLKAELSKYGLPVSGNKTILISRLREFAKNSDDWSGLFRAKVKRKRGDISASRSNTHSAKRIIEKFGAREQVVEYQPKKSGGERRAPRSLPVGTIVSNSAWAAGVLQAERVGDKTSGSVLDPDPSGMAITIENLGIVHPAASQASVNPDALTTQPQLPNQAIPNRRFEREVTRFMKGLGRTVNERFDRLDSRINMFELSHAGPLAVTSRPNILQVTSPGQPSGFPLPTAQPPALLPDPPPVPREAIPRQNLMVLDIGGQELTFDKTKVPNPPPINFSDNLSQLFAEWHVSDLLKVNGHGIPVKHWECFYKKRMGIKSGAWSILRVKWGNWKFLVEERERFHSEEDFWAAYSNKEDGSRLLYQQILDRLQGGRGEDDDRDAANALKYFGGDLTRPDARSAFSYKKRGVHSVCSKNQAIAKKWWQLLQEDPGIAEGWRVMQEEGSSVVAGAFDSVATRD
;
A
#
# COMPACT_ATOMS: atom_id res chain seq x y z
N MET A 1 4.86 -57.98 -41.67
CA MET A 1 4.49 -58.34 -40.29
C MET A 1 5.76 -58.43 -39.45
N PRO A 2 6.19 -57.34 -38.79
CA PRO A 2 7.14 -57.40 -37.69
C PRO A 2 6.40 -57.21 -36.35
N THR A 3 6.68 -58.11 -35.43
CA THR A 3 6.25 -58.08 -34.02
C THR A 3 6.82 -56.85 -33.31
N VAL A 4 5.95 -55.94 -32.90
CA VAL A 4 6.29 -54.81 -32.04
C VAL A 4 6.40 -55.35 -30.61
N ASN A 5 7.63 -55.40 -30.10
CA ASN A 5 7.92 -55.67 -28.70
C ASN A 5 7.26 -54.58 -27.85
N THR A 6 6.31 -55.01 -27.03
CA THR A 6 5.71 -54.20 -25.97
C THR A 6 6.68 -54.26 -24.80
N GLU A 7 7.53 -53.26 -24.66
CA GLU A 7 8.35 -53.08 -23.46
C GLU A 7 7.43 -52.80 -22.27
N GLU A 8 7.43 -53.73 -21.32
CA GLU A 8 6.76 -53.60 -20.03
C GLU A 8 7.33 -52.39 -19.28
N ILE A 9 6.48 -51.40 -18.99
CA ILE A 9 6.82 -50.25 -18.17
C ILE A 9 6.85 -50.72 -16.70
N PRO A 10 8.01 -50.70 -16.00
CA PRO A 10 8.08 -51.13 -14.61
C PRO A 10 7.36 -50.12 -13.72
N THR A 11 6.15 -50.49 -13.31
CA THR A 11 5.24 -49.64 -12.54
C THR A 11 5.37 -49.93 -11.04
N SER A 12 6.55 -49.72 -10.44
CA SER A 12 6.68 -49.40 -9.01
C SER A 12 8.14 -49.20 -8.60
N LEU A 13 8.65 -47.99 -8.79
CA LEU A 13 9.79 -47.51 -8.02
C LEU A 13 9.32 -46.28 -7.28
N SER A 14 9.32 -46.35 -5.95
CA SER A 14 9.20 -45.17 -5.10
C SER A 14 10.40 -44.28 -5.38
N ASP A 15 10.27 -43.36 -6.34
CA ASP A 15 11.30 -42.42 -6.80
C ASP A 15 11.80 -41.53 -5.64
N THR A 16 12.68 -42.12 -4.84
CA THR A 16 13.37 -41.49 -3.74
C THR A 16 14.71 -41.06 -4.28
N ILE A 17 14.90 -39.75 -4.42
CA ILE A 17 16.10 -39.19 -5.02
C ILE A 17 16.94 -38.60 -3.89
N THR A 18 18.12 -39.16 -3.66
CA THR A 18 19.06 -38.64 -2.67
C THR A 18 20.11 -37.77 -3.38
N LEU A 19 20.20 -36.50 -2.99
CA LEU A 19 21.16 -35.53 -3.53
C LEU A 19 22.16 -35.14 -2.44
N SER A 20 23.42 -34.93 -2.79
CA SER A 20 24.46 -34.50 -1.85
C SER A 20 24.85 -33.05 -2.11
N PHE A 21 24.84 -32.22 -1.07
CA PHE A 21 25.15 -30.79 -1.14
C PHE A 21 26.17 -30.40 -0.08
N PRO A 22 26.99 -29.36 -0.30
CA PRO A 22 27.87 -28.84 0.75
C PRO A 22 27.06 -28.26 1.91
N THR A 23 27.55 -28.41 3.14
CA THR A 23 26.88 -27.91 4.35
C THR A 23 26.74 -26.37 4.29
N PRO A 24 25.52 -25.81 4.32
CA PRO A 24 25.33 -24.37 4.25
C PRO A 24 26.08 -23.63 5.37
N GLY A 25 26.93 -22.66 5.00
CA GLY A 25 27.70 -21.85 5.96
C GLY A 25 29.01 -22.46 6.44
N GLN A 26 29.42 -23.62 5.92
CA GLN A 26 30.74 -24.19 6.19
C GLN A 26 31.86 -23.23 5.74
N PRO A 27 32.90 -22.97 6.56
CA PRO A 27 34.06 -22.20 6.12
C PRO A 27 34.93 -23.03 5.17
N LEU A 28 35.39 -22.42 4.08
CA LEU A 28 36.38 -23.03 3.20
C LEU A 28 37.74 -23.04 3.91
N ARG A 29 38.26 -24.23 4.23
CA ARG A 29 39.62 -24.38 4.79
C ARG A 29 40.67 -24.22 3.68
N GLU A 30 41.86 -23.76 4.02
CA GLU A 30 42.97 -23.51 3.07
C GLU A 30 43.38 -24.76 2.30
N ASP A 31 43.18 -25.95 2.86
CA ASP A 31 43.41 -27.24 2.19
C ASP A 31 42.46 -27.49 1.01
N GLY A 32 41.42 -26.65 0.84
CA GLY A 32 40.68 -26.41 -0.41
C GLY A 32 39.89 -27.58 -1.01
N ARG A 33 39.96 -28.79 -0.45
CA ARG A 33 39.54 -30.01 -1.16
C ARG A 33 38.52 -30.90 -0.45
N ARG A 34 38.16 -30.64 0.81
CA ARG A 34 37.19 -31.46 1.54
C ARG A 34 36.04 -30.60 2.05
N LEU A 35 34.90 -30.68 1.34
CA LEU A 35 33.63 -30.09 1.75
C LEU A 35 32.81 -31.15 2.49
N ASP A 36 32.11 -30.75 3.55
CA ASP A 36 31.24 -31.66 4.30
C ASP A 36 29.91 -31.71 3.56
N LEU A 37 29.55 -32.90 3.04
CA LEU A 37 28.35 -33.08 2.24
C LEU A 37 27.18 -33.55 3.12
N VAL A 38 26.04 -32.86 3.01
CA VAL A 38 24.76 -33.24 3.59
C VAL A 38 23.89 -33.87 2.51
N GLN A 39 23.30 -35.03 2.81
CA GLN A 39 22.34 -35.68 1.93
C GLN A 39 20.93 -35.11 2.14
N PHE A 40 20.26 -34.78 1.05
CA PHE A 40 18.87 -34.35 1.03
C PHE A 40 18.05 -35.33 0.18
N THR A 41 17.11 -36.02 0.83
CA THR A 41 16.27 -37.04 0.20
C THR A 41 14.93 -36.46 -0.22
N ILE A 42 14.67 -36.45 -1.52
CA ILE A 42 13.40 -36.02 -2.10
C ILE A 42 12.50 -37.24 -2.23
N THR A 43 11.38 -37.22 -1.50
CA THR A 43 10.32 -38.25 -1.57
C THR A 43 9.06 -37.65 -2.19
N SER A 44 8.06 -38.50 -2.46
CA SER A 44 6.72 -38.05 -2.89
C SER A 44 6.09 -37.05 -1.89
N LYS A 45 6.39 -37.21 -0.59
CA LYS A 45 5.91 -36.38 0.51
C LYS A 45 6.58 -35.01 0.61
N THR A 46 7.76 -34.82 0.00
CA THR A 46 8.47 -33.52 0.04
C THR A 46 7.61 -32.43 -0.59
N THR A 47 7.29 -31.38 0.17
CA THR A 47 6.39 -30.33 -0.28
C THR A 47 7.12 -29.27 -1.10
N ARG A 48 6.36 -28.42 -1.81
CA ARG A 48 6.94 -27.27 -2.53
C ARG A 48 7.62 -26.27 -1.59
N ALA A 49 7.18 -26.19 -0.33
CA ALA A 49 7.78 -25.30 0.67
C ALA A 49 9.19 -25.80 1.05
N ASP A 50 9.34 -27.10 1.28
CA ASP A 50 10.62 -27.73 1.65
C ASP A 50 11.66 -27.53 0.55
N LEU A 51 11.28 -27.77 -0.72
CA LEU A 51 12.16 -27.55 -1.87
C LEU A 51 12.61 -26.09 -2.01
N LYS A 52 11.71 -25.13 -1.74
CA LYS A 52 12.06 -23.70 -1.77
C LYS A 52 12.97 -23.31 -0.62
N ALA A 53 12.73 -23.86 0.58
CA ALA A 53 13.58 -23.65 1.74
C ALA A 53 14.99 -24.16 1.44
N GLU A 54 15.11 -25.35 0.85
CA GLU A 54 16.40 -25.94 0.47
C GLU A 54 17.13 -25.12 -0.60
N LEU A 55 16.46 -24.77 -1.71
CA LEU A 55 17.04 -23.89 -2.73
C LEU A 55 17.49 -22.53 -2.17
N SER A 56 16.74 -21.98 -1.21
CA SER A 56 17.08 -20.70 -0.57
C SER A 56 18.37 -20.76 0.25
N LYS A 57 18.73 -21.91 0.84
CA LYS A 57 20.00 -22.08 1.59
C LYS A 57 21.21 -21.88 0.68
N TYR A 58 21.09 -22.32 -0.57
CA TYR A 58 22.15 -22.21 -1.59
C TYR A 58 22.04 -20.95 -2.46
N GLY A 59 21.11 -20.04 -2.14
CA GLY A 59 20.92 -18.80 -2.92
C GLY A 59 20.35 -19.00 -4.32
N LEU A 60 19.74 -20.16 -4.59
CA LEU A 60 19.16 -20.49 -5.90
C LEU A 60 17.74 -19.91 -6.05
N PRO A 61 17.24 -19.73 -7.30
CA PRO A 61 15.89 -19.21 -7.54
C PRO A 61 14.77 -20.11 -6.99
N VAL A 62 13.86 -19.53 -6.20
CA VAL A 62 12.75 -20.24 -5.51
C VAL A 62 11.38 -20.17 -6.23
N SER A 63 11.33 -19.71 -7.48
CA SER A 63 10.11 -19.62 -8.30
C SER A 63 9.90 -20.86 -9.18
N GLY A 64 8.65 -21.28 -9.42
CA GLY A 64 8.35 -22.43 -10.29
C GLY A 64 7.44 -23.49 -9.65
N ASN A 65 7.09 -24.50 -10.45
CA ASN A 65 6.36 -25.70 -10.02
C ASN A 65 7.32 -26.72 -9.36
N LYS A 66 6.79 -27.79 -8.76
CA LYS A 66 7.59 -28.78 -8.01
C LYS A 66 8.70 -29.41 -8.88
N THR A 67 8.41 -29.72 -10.14
CA THR A 67 9.35 -30.36 -11.07
C THR A 67 10.53 -29.45 -11.42
N ILE A 68 10.30 -28.16 -11.68
CA ILE A 68 11.36 -27.18 -11.93
C ILE A 68 12.29 -27.04 -10.70
N LEU A 69 11.73 -27.00 -9.49
CA LEU A 69 12.52 -26.89 -8.26
C LEU A 69 13.41 -28.13 -8.04
N ILE A 70 12.88 -29.33 -8.29
CA ILE A 70 13.65 -30.59 -8.22
C ILE A 70 14.75 -30.61 -9.28
N SER A 71 14.45 -30.20 -10.52
CA SER A 71 15.43 -30.13 -11.61
C SER A 71 16.61 -29.22 -11.26
N ARG A 72 16.35 -28.04 -10.65
CA ARG A 72 17.41 -27.14 -10.21
C ARG A 72 18.28 -27.71 -9.10
N LEU A 73 17.68 -28.40 -8.13
CA LEU A 73 18.44 -29.09 -7.08
C LEU A 73 19.33 -30.20 -7.68
N ARG A 74 18.83 -30.95 -8.66
CA ARG A 74 19.61 -31.98 -9.38
C ARG A 74 20.77 -31.37 -10.18
N GLU A 75 20.51 -30.32 -10.94
CA GLU A 75 21.52 -29.63 -11.74
C GLU A 75 22.61 -29.04 -10.84
N PHE A 76 22.23 -28.40 -9.73
CA PHE A 76 23.17 -27.87 -8.76
C PHE A 76 23.98 -28.95 -8.02
N ALA A 77 23.38 -30.12 -7.75
CA ALA A 77 24.10 -31.25 -7.15
C ALA A 77 25.13 -31.86 -8.12
N LYS A 78 24.86 -31.80 -9.44
CA LYS A 78 25.73 -32.37 -10.48
C LYS A 78 26.97 -31.50 -10.76
N ASN A 79 26.84 -30.18 -10.64
CA ASN A 79 27.91 -29.23 -10.94
C ASN A 79 28.64 -28.80 -9.67
N SER A 80 29.67 -29.55 -9.25
CA SER A 80 30.47 -29.21 -8.07
C SER A 80 31.21 -27.88 -8.18
N ASP A 81 31.53 -27.44 -9.40
CA ASP A 81 32.28 -26.20 -9.65
C ASP A 81 31.47 -24.95 -9.26
N ASP A 82 30.13 -25.04 -9.37
CA ASP A 82 29.20 -23.97 -8.99
C ASP A 82 29.16 -23.77 -7.47
N TRP A 83 29.60 -24.75 -6.68
CA TRP A 83 29.62 -24.66 -5.21
C TRP A 83 30.61 -23.61 -4.71
N SER A 84 31.65 -23.30 -5.49
CA SER A 84 32.61 -22.23 -5.18
C SER A 84 31.92 -20.88 -4.93
N GLY A 85 30.79 -20.61 -5.60
CA GLY A 85 29.98 -19.42 -5.42
C GLY A 85 29.33 -19.30 -4.04
N LEU A 86 29.07 -20.42 -3.34
CA LEU A 86 28.50 -20.43 -2.00
C LEU A 86 29.44 -19.88 -0.94
N PHE A 87 30.74 -20.09 -1.13
CA PHE A 87 31.79 -19.69 -0.19
C PHE A 87 32.26 -18.25 -0.41
N ARG A 88 31.86 -17.63 -1.53
CA ARG A 88 32.13 -16.21 -1.78
C ARG A 88 31.26 -15.38 -0.83
N ALA A 89 31.90 -14.44 -0.13
CA ALA A 89 31.16 -13.51 0.72
C ALA A 89 30.08 -12.81 -0.12
N LYS A 90 28.82 -12.94 0.28
CA LYS A 90 27.71 -12.25 -0.39
C LYS A 90 28.03 -10.76 -0.42
N VAL A 91 28.29 -10.24 -1.62
CA VAL A 91 28.60 -8.82 -1.84
C VAL A 91 27.42 -8.04 -1.29
N LYS A 92 27.61 -7.40 -0.12
CA LYS A 92 26.61 -6.48 0.42
C LYS A 92 26.55 -5.35 -0.60
N ARG A 93 25.44 -5.27 -1.33
CA ARG A 93 25.15 -4.17 -2.25
C ARG A 93 25.45 -2.87 -1.51
N LYS A 94 26.45 -2.11 -1.96
CA LYS A 94 26.62 -0.74 -1.48
C LYS A 94 25.40 0.04 -1.96
N ARG A 95 24.90 0.98 -1.14
CA ARG A 95 23.80 1.86 -1.55
C ARG A 95 24.26 2.61 -2.81
N GLY A 96 23.62 2.33 -3.95
CA GLY A 96 24.04 2.83 -5.27
C GLY A 96 24.66 1.78 -6.20
N ASP A 97 24.84 0.52 -5.78
CA ASP A 97 25.29 -0.54 -6.68
C ASP A 97 24.22 -0.86 -7.72
N ILE A 98 24.61 -0.65 -8.98
CA ILE A 98 23.84 -0.98 -10.17
C ILE A 98 24.00 -2.48 -10.39
N SER A 99 23.03 -3.28 -9.96
CA SER A 99 23.01 -4.70 -10.31
C SER A 99 22.93 -4.87 -11.84
N ALA A 100 23.50 -5.95 -12.40
CA ALA A 100 23.49 -6.22 -13.85
C ALA A 100 22.10 -6.13 -14.50
N SER A 101 21.00 -6.40 -13.79
CA SER A 101 19.64 -6.21 -14.33
C SER A 101 19.19 -4.74 -14.45
N ARG A 102 19.88 -3.82 -13.75
CA ARG A 102 19.63 -2.37 -13.75
C ARG A 102 20.69 -1.59 -14.51
N SER A 103 21.77 -2.22 -15.00
CA SER A 103 22.79 -1.53 -15.82
C SER A 103 22.20 -0.92 -17.09
N ASN A 104 21.10 -1.50 -17.59
CA ASN A 104 20.41 -1.00 -18.78
C ASN A 104 19.44 0.17 -18.52
N THR A 105 19.19 0.57 -17.27
CA THR A 105 18.33 1.74 -17.02
C THR A 105 19.04 3.03 -17.42
N HIS A 106 18.31 4.00 -17.96
CA HIS A 106 18.88 5.28 -18.42
C HIS A 106 19.70 5.99 -17.33
N SER A 107 19.25 5.93 -16.07
CA SER A 107 19.99 6.46 -14.92
C SER A 107 21.32 5.74 -14.67
N ALA A 108 21.38 4.42 -14.85
CA ALA A 108 22.58 3.63 -14.67
C ALA A 108 23.59 3.92 -15.80
N LYS A 109 23.10 4.03 -17.04
CA LYS A 109 23.92 4.46 -18.18
C LYS A 109 24.54 5.84 -17.96
N ARG A 110 23.75 6.81 -17.46
CA ARG A 110 24.24 8.16 -17.12
C ARG A 110 25.26 8.15 -15.98
N ILE A 111 25.14 7.25 -15.01
CA ILE A 111 26.12 7.09 -13.93
C ILE A 111 27.42 6.49 -14.48
N ILE A 112 27.33 5.47 -15.34
CA ILE A 112 28.50 4.86 -16.00
C ILE A 112 29.19 5.88 -16.91
N GLU A 113 28.44 6.69 -17.65
CA GLU A 113 28.96 7.77 -18.50
C GLU A 113 29.67 8.85 -17.66
N LYS A 114 29.08 9.27 -16.54
CA LYS A 114 29.65 10.33 -15.69
C LYS A 114 30.80 9.89 -14.80
N PHE A 115 30.80 8.64 -14.33
CA PHE A 115 31.74 8.16 -13.32
C PHE A 115 32.64 7.01 -13.80
N GLY A 116 32.56 6.67 -15.09
CA GLY A 116 33.28 5.56 -15.69
C GLY A 116 32.68 4.18 -15.36
N ALA A 117 33.10 3.17 -16.12
CA ALA A 117 32.87 1.78 -15.75
C ALA A 117 33.68 1.48 -14.49
N ARG A 118 33.01 1.06 -13.41
CA ARG A 118 33.71 0.67 -12.18
C ARG A 118 34.57 -0.55 -12.45
N GLU A 119 35.85 -0.44 -12.13
CA GLU A 119 36.80 -1.55 -12.15
C GLU A 119 36.31 -2.66 -11.20
N GLN A 120 36.22 -3.88 -11.72
CA GLN A 120 35.84 -5.03 -10.90
C GLN A 120 37.00 -5.32 -9.95
N VAL A 121 36.84 -4.94 -8.68
CA VAL A 121 37.78 -5.36 -7.63
C VAL A 121 37.67 -6.87 -7.49
N VAL A 122 38.67 -7.60 -8.00
CA VAL A 122 38.71 -9.07 -8.01
C VAL A 122 39.20 -9.63 -6.67
N GLU A 123 39.85 -8.81 -5.85
CA GLU A 123 40.47 -9.26 -4.61
C GLU A 123 39.55 -9.06 -3.40
N TYR A 124 39.28 -10.16 -2.69
CA TYR A 124 38.38 -10.20 -1.55
C TYR A 124 39.16 -10.42 -0.25
N GLN A 125 39.05 -9.49 0.70
CA GLN A 125 39.53 -9.69 2.07
C GLN A 125 38.52 -10.55 2.87
N PRO A 126 38.97 -11.63 3.55
CA PRO A 126 38.11 -12.53 4.31
C PRO A 126 37.55 -11.84 5.56
N LYS A 127 36.23 -11.92 5.75
CA LYS A 127 35.48 -11.20 6.78
C LYS A 127 35.59 -11.78 8.20
N LYS A 128 36.51 -12.71 8.44
CA LYS A 128 36.59 -13.51 9.69
C LYS A 128 37.83 -13.26 10.56
N SER A 129 38.61 -12.22 10.31
CA SER A 129 39.35 -11.58 11.42
C SER A 129 38.39 -10.62 12.13
N GLY A 130 37.67 -11.13 13.12
CA GLY A 130 36.71 -10.39 13.97
C GLY A 130 37.38 -9.35 14.87
N GLY A 131 38.11 -8.41 14.27
CA GLY A 131 38.89 -7.38 14.96
C GLY A 131 38.77 -5.99 14.34
N GLU A 132 37.91 -5.76 13.35
CA GLU A 132 37.65 -4.40 12.88
C GLU A 132 36.63 -3.72 13.82
N ARG A 133 37.08 -3.47 15.06
CA ARG A 133 36.58 -2.33 15.83
C ARG A 133 36.81 -1.13 14.93
N ARG A 134 35.76 -0.60 14.31
CA ARG A 134 35.82 0.76 13.76
C ARG A 134 36.38 1.62 14.88
N ALA A 135 37.56 2.20 14.67
CA ALA A 135 38.12 3.14 15.63
C ALA A 135 37.00 4.16 15.95
N PRO A 136 36.61 4.32 17.23
CA PRO A 136 35.53 5.22 17.59
C PRO A 136 35.87 6.58 16.99
N ARG A 137 35.04 7.01 16.04
CA ARG A 137 35.23 8.31 15.39
C ARG A 137 35.03 9.34 16.50
N SER A 138 36.08 10.08 16.83
CA SER A 138 35.98 11.18 17.79
C SER A 138 34.91 12.15 17.28
N LEU A 139 33.88 12.37 18.09
CA LEU A 139 32.87 13.38 17.77
C LEU A 139 33.51 14.76 17.91
N PRO A 140 33.23 15.70 17.00
CA PRO A 140 33.67 17.09 17.17
C PRO A 140 33.16 17.65 18.50
N VAL A 141 33.99 18.44 19.18
CA VAL A 141 33.68 19.01 20.50
C VAL A 141 32.35 19.76 20.51
N GLY A 142 32.04 20.51 19.45
CA GLY A 142 30.76 21.22 19.32
C GLY A 142 29.53 20.29 19.30
N THR A 143 29.67 19.09 18.73
CA THR A 143 28.59 18.08 18.72
C THR A 143 28.37 17.48 20.10
N ILE A 144 29.45 17.30 20.87
CA ILE A 144 29.37 16.81 22.26
C ILE A 144 28.64 17.86 23.10
N VAL A 145 29.04 19.14 23.02
CA VAL A 145 28.42 20.23 23.77
C VAL A 145 26.93 20.39 23.42
N SER A 146 26.57 20.35 22.14
CA SER A 146 25.17 20.46 21.70
C SER A 146 24.31 19.30 22.19
N ASN A 147 24.81 18.05 22.10
CA ASN A 147 24.09 16.88 22.60
C ASN A 147 23.94 16.91 24.12
N SER A 148 24.97 17.35 24.85
CA SER A 148 24.92 17.50 26.31
C SER A 148 23.93 18.60 26.74
N ALA A 149 23.90 19.74 26.05
CA ALA A 149 22.94 20.81 26.33
C ALA A 149 21.50 20.38 26.06
N TRP A 150 21.27 19.65 24.95
CA TRP A 150 19.95 19.09 24.63
C TRP A 150 19.50 18.08 25.69
N ALA A 151 20.38 17.14 26.07
CA ALA A 151 20.08 16.14 27.09
C ALA A 151 19.77 16.78 28.46
N ALA A 152 20.49 17.84 28.82
CA ALA A 152 20.22 18.60 30.03
C ALA A 152 18.84 19.26 30.00
N GLY A 153 18.46 19.88 28.87
CA GLY A 153 17.14 20.50 28.70
C GLY A 153 15.98 19.50 28.80
N VAL A 154 16.14 18.30 28.23
CA VAL A 154 15.13 17.23 28.32
C VAL A 154 14.94 16.76 29.75
N LEU A 155 16.03 16.54 30.49
CA LEU A 155 15.96 16.13 31.90
C LEU A 155 15.40 17.23 32.81
N GLN A 156 15.60 18.50 32.45
CA GLN A 156 15.04 19.62 33.21
C GLN A 156 13.54 19.79 32.94
N ALA A 157 13.09 19.56 31.71
CA ALA A 157 11.67 19.55 31.36
C ALA A 157 10.88 18.43 32.07
N GLU A 158 11.48 17.24 32.22
CA GLU A 158 10.86 16.14 32.99
C GLU A 158 10.69 16.49 34.49
N ARG A 159 11.63 17.25 35.07
CA ARG A 159 11.54 17.65 36.49
C ARG A 159 10.47 18.70 36.77
N VAL A 160 10.11 19.50 35.77
CA VAL A 160 9.11 20.58 35.92
C VAL A 160 7.70 20.06 35.60
N GLY A 161 7.58 19.02 34.77
CA GLY A 161 6.29 18.47 34.33
C GLY A 161 5.49 17.69 35.39
N ASP A 162 6.05 17.42 36.58
CA ASP A 162 5.44 16.51 37.56
C ASP A 162 4.76 17.22 38.76
N LYS A 163 4.64 18.56 38.74
CA LYS A 163 4.08 19.33 39.87
C LYS A 163 2.94 20.32 39.57
N THR A 164 2.46 20.41 38.35
CA THR A 164 1.34 21.31 38.00
C THR A 164 0.15 20.53 37.47
N SER A 165 -0.47 19.75 38.37
CA SER A 165 -1.86 19.31 38.24
C SER A 165 -2.53 19.59 39.58
N GLY A 166 -2.84 20.87 39.81
CA GLY A 166 -3.42 21.33 41.06
C GLY A 166 -3.74 22.82 41.02
N SER A 167 -4.93 23.12 40.51
CA SER A 167 -5.80 24.23 40.93
C SER A 167 -5.34 25.69 40.72
N VAL A 168 -6.36 26.53 40.51
CA VAL A 168 -6.43 27.98 40.73
C VAL A 168 -6.22 28.90 39.51
N LEU A 169 -7.39 29.39 39.05
CA LEU A 169 -7.83 30.77 38.75
C LEU A 169 -6.98 31.70 37.87
N ASP A 170 -7.72 32.37 36.98
CA ASP A 170 -7.32 33.51 36.15
C ASP A 170 -6.44 34.54 36.86
N PRO A 171 -5.53 35.17 36.11
CA PRO A 171 -5.28 36.58 36.34
C PRO A 171 -5.36 37.44 35.07
N ASP A 172 -6.06 38.55 35.29
CA ASP A 172 -6.15 39.83 34.59
C ASP A 172 -4.81 40.36 34.05
N PRO A 173 -4.76 41.00 32.86
CA PRO A 173 -3.53 41.53 32.28
C PRO A 173 -3.34 43.01 32.64
N SER A 174 -2.37 43.32 33.50
CA SER A 174 -1.77 44.65 33.57
C SER A 174 -0.33 44.57 34.00
N GLY A 175 0.54 45.15 33.18
CA GLY A 175 1.97 44.87 33.13
C GLY A 175 2.80 45.47 34.26
N MET A 176 4.08 45.12 34.24
CA MET A 176 5.20 45.88 34.80
C MET A 176 6.50 45.35 34.19
N ALA A 177 7.39 46.28 33.85
CA ALA A 177 8.68 46.07 33.23
C ALA A 177 9.63 45.24 34.10
N ILE A 178 10.47 44.42 33.46
CA ILE A 178 11.60 43.74 34.12
C ILE A 178 12.88 44.47 33.73
N THR A 179 13.47 45.11 34.74
CA THR A 179 14.85 45.58 34.74
C THR A 179 15.78 44.40 35.03
N ILE A 180 16.84 44.27 34.24
CA ILE A 180 17.93 43.31 34.42
C ILE A 180 18.97 43.94 35.33
N GLU A 181 19.35 43.29 36.44
CA GLU A 181 20.71 43.41 36.99
C GLU A 181 21.09 42.32 38.02
N ASN A 182 22.24 41.70 37.74
CA ASN A 182 23.34 41.28 38.61
C ASN A 182 23.20 40.25 39.77
N LEU A 183 23.85 39.10 39.52
CA LEU A 183 24.92 38.42 40.26
C LEU A 183 25.00 38.53 41.79
N GLY A 184 24.98 37.37 42.45
CA GLY A 184 25.46 37.16 43.81
C GLY A 184 25.75 35.68 44.11
N ILE A 185 27.01 35.29 43.99
CA ILE A 185 27.59 34.01 44.43
C ILE A 185 27.67 34.00 45.96
N VAL A 186 27.11 32.99 46.66
CA VAL A 186 27.64 32.51 47.97
C VAL A 186 27.28 31.04 48.19
N HIS A 187 28.30 30.20 48.36
CA HIS A 187 28.27 28.90 49.06
C HIS A 187 28.50 29.19 50.57
N PRO A 188 27.91 28.43 51.52
CA PRO A 188 28.67 27.32 52.15
C PRO A 188 27.76 26.16 52.63
N ALA A 189 28.19 24.89 52.54
CA ALA A 189 28.95 24.07 53.49
C ALA A 189 28.09 23.11 54.36
N ALA A 190 28.49 21.84 54.25
CA ALA A 190 28.32 20.64 55.07
C ALA A 190 27.65 20.71 56.47
N SER A 191 26.78 19.71 56.74
CA SER A 191 26.87 18.73 57.85
C SER A 191 25.59 17.88 57.86
N GLN A 192 25.63 16.55 57.69
CA GLN A 192 25.98 15.46 58.61
C GLN A 192 24.75 14.58 58.88
N ALA A 193 25.03 13.30 59.12
CA ALA A 193 24.15 12.15 59.16
C ALA A 193 23.05 12.17 60.22
N SER A 194 21.98 11.40 59.99
CA SER A 194 21.41 10.57 61.05
C SER A 194 20.71 9.33 60.48
N VAL A 195 20.92 8.23 61.18
CA VAL A 195 20.54 6.84 60.92
C VAL A 195 19.38 6.51 61.84
N ASN A 196 18.30 5.89 61.34
CA ASN A 196 17.82 4.60 61.86
C ASN A 196 16.61 4.04 61.08
N PRO A 197 16.41 2.70 61.14
CA PRO A 197 15.52 1.92 60.27
C PRO A 197 14.26 1.40 61.00
N ASP A 198 13.56 0.46 60.34
CA ASP A 198 12.40 -0.36 60.73
C ASP A 198 11.02 0.19 60.33
N ALA A 199 10.03 -0.58 59.88
CA ALA A 199 9.94 -1.96 59.36
C ALA A 199 8.48 -2.18 58.89
N LEU A 200 8.30 -3.05 57.87
CA LEU A 200 7.09 -3.78 57.44
C LEU A 200 5.81 -3.01 57.02
N THR A 201 5.35 -3.26 55.78
CA THR A 201 4.22 -4.19 55.51
C THR A 201 3.91 -4.27 54.00
N THR A 202 3.78 -5.52 53.54
CA THR A 202 3.55 -6.00 52.18
C THR A 202 2.12 -5.76 51.70
N GLN A 203 1.95 -5.26 50.46
CA GLN A 203 0.78 -5.59 49.62
C GLN A 203 1.18 -5.60 48.13
N PRO A 204 0.88 -6.66 47.36
CA PRO A 204 1.19 -6.70 45.93
C PRO A 204 0.08 -6.00 45.14
N GLN A 205 0.34 -4.78 44.68
CA GLN A 205 -0.50 -4.14 43.67
C GLN A 205 -0.14 -4.65 42.26
N LEU A 206 -1.17 -5.15 41.57
CA LEU A 206 -1.15 -5.53 40.17
C LEU A 206 -0.84 -4.31 39.28
N PRO A 207 0.09 -4.40 38.31
CA PRO A 207 0.31 -3.31 37.37
C PRO A 207 -0.83 -3.26 36.34
N ASN A 208 -1.53 -2.12 36.39
CA ASN A 208 -2.58 -1.71 35.46
C ASN A 208 -1.99 -1.58 34.04
N GLN A 209 -2.15 -2.61 33.20
CA GLN A 209 -1.73 -2.61 31.80
C GLN A 209 -2.79 -1.94 30.92
N ALA A 210 -2.79 -0.60 30.88
CA ALA A 210 -3.64 0.20 29.98
C ALA A 210 -2.83 1.00 28.94
N ILE A 211 -1.64 0.54 28.55
CA ILE A 211 -0.78 1.18 27.53
C ILE A 211 -0.46 0.32 26.27
N PRO A 212 -1.23 -0.71 25.83
CA PRO A 212 -0.98 -1.31 24.50
C PRO A 212 -1.64 -0.56 23.33
N ASN A 213 -2.80 0.08 23.52
CA ASN A 213 -3.66 0.47 22.39
C ASN A 213 -3.12 1.66 21.58
N ARG A 214 -2.56 2.69 22.23
CA ARG A 214 -2.00 3.85 21.50
C ARG A 214 -0.80 3.51 20.62
N ARG A 215 -0.03 2.48 20.97
CA ARG A 215 1.11 2.03 20.16
C ARG A 215 0.65 1.22 18.95
N PHE A 216 -0.36 0.37 19.15
CA PHE A 216 -0.98 -0.41 18.08
C PHE A 216 -1.70 0.47 17.06
N GLU A 217 -2.48 1.46 17.50
CA GLU A 217 -3.19 2.41 16.61
C GLU A 217 -2.22 3.22 15.74
N ARG A 218 -1.11 3.69 16.31
CA ARG A 218 -0.07 4.42 15.56
C ARG A 218 0.64 3.51 14.54
N GLU A 219 0.76 2.22 14.83
CA GLU A 219 1.39 1.25 13.95
C GLU A 219 0.46 0.83 12.80
N VAL A 220 -0.83 0.63 13.08
CA VAL A 220 -1.87 0.36 12.07
C VAL A 220 -2.05 1.57 11.14
N THR A 221 -2.09 2.80 11.68
CA THR A 221 -2.18 4.02 10.86
C THR A 221 -0.94 4.19 9.96
N ARG A 222 0.27 3.92 10.46
CA ARG A 222 1.49 3.93 9.62
C ARG A 222 1.45 2.84 8.56
N PHE A 223 0.96 1.65 8.89
CA PHE A 223 0.85 0.53 7.98
C PHE A 223 -0.13 0.83 6.84
N MET A 224 -1.31 1.39 7.15
CA MET A 224 -2.32 1.77 6.15
C MET A 224 -1.84 2.91 5.25
N LYS A 225 -1.23 3.97 5.82
CA LYS A 225 -0.57 5.04 5.05
C LYS A 225 0.62 4.55 4.21
N GLY A 226 1.24 3.43 4.60
CA GLY A 226 2.29 2.77 3.83
C GLY A 226 1.75 1.92 2.68
N LEU A 227 0.62 1.24 2.89
CA LEU A 227 -0.04 0.44 1.85
C LEU A 227 -0.58 1.32 0.72
N GLY A 228 -1.24 2.43 1.07
CA GLY A 228 -1.74 3.41 0.08
C GLY A 228 -0.63 3.94 -0.82
N ARG A 229 0.49 4.37 -0.23
CA ARG A 229 1.68 4.84 -0.98
C ARG A 229 2.31 3.75 -1.85
N THR A 230 2.46 2.53 -1.33
CA THR A 230 3.09 1.42 -2.08
C THR A 230 2.23 0.97 -3.27
N VAL A 231 0.91 1.02 -3.12
CA VAL A 231 -0.02 0.68 -4.20
C VAL A 231 0.01 1.77 -5.28
N ASN A 232 -0.01 3.06 -4.91
CA ASN A 232 0.08 4.17 -5.87
C ASN A 232 1.44 4.23 -6.60
N GLU A 233 2.57 4.05 -5.90
CA GLU A 233 3.89 3.99 -6.56
C GLU A 233 4.00 2.84 -7.57
N ARG A 234 3.26 1.74 -7.34
CA ARG A 234 3.16 0.64 -8.31
C ARG A 234 2.27 1.01 -9.49
N PHE A 235 1.26 1.86 -9.30
CA PHE A 235 0.39 2.38 -10.35
C PHE A 235 1.07 3.45 -11.20
N ASP A 236 1.78 4.41 -10.63
CA ASP A 236 2.57 5.40 -11.40
C ASP A 236 3.61 4.69 -12.28
N ARG A 237 4.20 3.60 -11.77
CA ARG A 237 5.10 2.72 -12.54
C ARG A 237 4.38 1.88 -13.60
N LEU A 238 3.09 1.58 -13.45
CA LEU A 238 2.29 0.87 -14.46
C LEU A 238 1.79 1.83 -15.54
N ASP A 239 1.31 3.03 -15.19
CA ASP A 239 0.94 4.10 -16.13
C ASP A 239 2.16 4.51 -16.98
N SER A 240 3.34 4.65 -16.35
CA SER A 240 4.59 4.89 -17.08
C SER A 240 4.94 3.75 -18.06
N ARG A 241 4.53 2.50 -17.80
CA ARG A 241 4.77 1.36 -18.70
C ARG A 241 3.72 1.25 -19.82
N ILE A 242 2.49 1.68 -19.57
CA ILE A 242 1.41 1.70 -20.56
C ILE A 242 1.69 2.76 -21.62
N ASN A 243 2.07 3.98 -21.19
CA ASN A 243 2.50 5.04 -22.12
C ASN A 243 3.71 4.62 -22.98
N MET A 244 4.56 3.73 -22.46
CA MET A 244 5.73 3.23 -23.18
C MET A 244 5.39 2.11 -24.19
N PHE A 245 4.28 1.38 -24.01
CA PHE A 245 3.81 0.35 -24.95
C PHE A 245 3.08 0.94 -26.16
N GLU A 246 2.42 2.09 -26.01
CA GLU A 246 1.76 2.80 -27.13
C GLU A 246 2.77 3.47 -28.07
N LEU A 247 3.89 3.99 -27.55
CA LEU A 247 4.95 4.60 -28.39
C LEU A 247 5.76 3.59 -29.22
N SER A 248 5.64 2.28 -28.97
CA SER A 248 6.41 1.25 -29.66
C SER A 248 5.67 0.56 -30.81
N HIS A 249 4.42 0.93 -31.10
CA HIS A 249 3.62 0.35 -32.20
C HIS A 249 3.34 1.32 -33.36
N ALA A 250 3.91 2.53 -33.35
CA ALA A 250 3.92 3.41 -34.52
C ALA A 250 5.04 2.97 -35.48
N GLY A 251 4.72 2.12 -36.45
CA GLY A 251 5.62 1.76 -37.55
C GLY A 251 5.97 2.98 -38.42
N PRO A 252 7.16 3.01 -39.04
CA PRO A 252 7.61 4.16 -39.81
C PRO A 252 6.89 4.22 -41.16
N LEU A 253 5.94 5.14 -41.31
CA LEU A 253 5.52 5.58 -42.64
C LEU A 253 6.47 6.67 -43.10
N ALA A 254 7.14 6.38 -44.22
CA ALA A 254 8.12 7.22 -44.88
C ALA A 254 7.53 8.60 -45.21
N VAL A 255 8.05 9.64 -44.55
CA VAL A 255 7.82 11.03 -44.92
C VAL A 255 8.92 11.43 -45.90
N THR A 256 8.53 11.62 -47.16
CA THR A 256 9.36 12.18 -48.22
C THR A 256 9.79 13.60 -47.85
N SER A 257 11.10 13.79 -47.78
CA SER A 257 11.79 15.06 -47.56
C SER A 257 11.44 16.08 -48.65
N ARG A 258 11.22 17.34 -48.25
CA ARG A 258 11.28 18.52 -49.12
C ARG A 258 12.45 19.41 -48.68
N PRO A 259 13.25 19.94 -49.63
CA PRO A 259 14.47 20.65 -49.29
C PRO A 259 14.20 22.09 -48.89
N ASN A 260 15.10 22.53 -48.03
CA ASN A 260 15.25 23.83 -47.42
C ASN A 260 15.79 24.83 -48.45
N ILE A 261 15.11 25.96 -48.67
CA ILE A 261 15.65 27.11 -49.40
C ILE A 261 15.71 28.29 -48.43
N LEU A 262 16.94 28.75 -48.20
CA LEU A 262 17.32 29.97 -47.51
C LEU A 262 16.94 31.19 -48.37
N GLN A 263 16.32 32.22 -47.78
CA GLN A 263 16.51 33.63 -48.16
C GLN A 263 16.03 34.54 -47.01
N VAL A 264 16.95 35.21 -46.32
CA VAL A 264 17.40 36.60 -46.51
C VAL A 264 16.40 37.63 -45.95
N THR A 265 16.86 38.28 -44.89
CA THR A 265 16.30 39.41 -44.16
C THR A 265 16.09 40.65 -45.03
N SER A 266 14.95 41.34 -44.85
CA SER A 266 14.83 42.78 -45.07
C SER A 266 13.73 43.38 -44.17
N PRO A 267 13.92 44.57 -43.56
CA PRO A 267 12.95 45.18 -42.66
C PRO A 267 12.07 46.19 -43.43
N GLY A 268 10.75 46.05 -43.34
CA GLY A 268 9.85 47.04 -43.92
C GLY A 268 8.37 46.71 -43.78
N GLN A 269 7.72 47.49 -42.91
CA GLN A 269 6.35 47.99 -43.05
C GLN A 269 5.17 47.13 -42.48
N PRO A 270 4.31 47.71 -41.61
CA PRO A 270 3.18 47.03 -41.02
C PRO A 270 2.00 47.02 -42.00
N SER A 271 1.73 45.87 -42.60
CA SER A 271 0.51 45.62 -43.36
C SER A 271 -0.27 44.53 -42.65
N GLY A 272 -1.42 44.89 -42.08
CA GLY A 272 -2.33 43.97 -41.43
C GLY A 272 -2.91 42.98 -42.44
N PHE A 273 -2.34 41.78 -42.46
CA PHE A 273 -3.00 40.62 -43.05
C PHE A 273 -3.91 40.00 -42.00
N PRO A 274 -5.21 39.81 -42.27
CA PRO A 274 -6.06 39.02 -41.40
C PRO A 274 -5.49 37.60 -41.39
N LEU A 275 -5.07 37.14 -40.20
CA LEU A 275 -4.70 35.75 -39.98
C LEU A 275 -5.86 34.87 -40.52
N PRO A 276 -5.61 33.89 -41.40
CA PRO A 276 -6.64 32.96 -41.81
C PRO A 276 -7.10 32.23 -40.54
N THR A 277 -8.32 32.52 -40.10
CA THR A 277 -9.00 31.80 -39.04
C THR A 277 -9.06 30.34 -39.47
N ALA A 278 -8.12 29.54 -39.00
CA ALA A 278 -8.09 28.11 -39.25
C ALA A 278 -9.38 27.53 -38.67
N GLN A 279 -10.34 27.26 -39.55
CA GLN A 279 -11.57 26.57 -39.19
C GLN A 279 -11.15 25.28 -38.49
N PRO A 280 -11.58 25.04 -37.23
CA PRO A 280 -11.30 23.77 -36.58
C PRO A 280 -11.79 22.65 -37.50
N PRO A 281 -10.98 21.61 -37.74
CA PRO A 281 -11.33 20.55 -38.67
C PRO A 281 -12.71 20.01 -38.29
N ALA A 282 -13.64 20.07 -39.24
CA ALA A 282 -15.01 19.61 -39.05
C ALA A 282 -14.97 18.19 -38.48
N LEU A 283 -15.51 18.02 -37.27
CA LEU A 283 -15.63 16.73 -36.62
C LEU A 283 -16.40 15.81 -37.58
N LEU A 284 -15.74 14.77 -38.09
CA LEU A 284 -16.40 13.78 -38.93
C LEU A 284 -17.58 13.19 -38.13
N PRO A 285 -18.77 13.04 -38.75
CA PRO A 285 -19.91 12.44 -38.07
C PRO A 285 -19.55 11.04 -37.57
N ASP A 286 -19.99 10.71 -36.36
CA ASP A 286 -19.78 9.38 -35.78
C ASP A 286 -20.34 8.31 -36.74
N PRO A 287 -19.65 7.17 -36.90
CA PRO A 287 -20.15 6.09 -37.76
C PRO A 287 -21.52 5.60 -37.26
N PRO A 288 -22.46 5.28 -38.17
CA PRO A 288 -23.78 4.81 -37.77
C PRO A 288 -23.68 3.53 -36.92
N PRO A 289 -24.56 3.36 -35.92
CA PRO A 289 -24.57 2.18 -35.08
C PRO A 289 -24.77 0.92 -35.93
N VAL A 290 -23.99 -0.12 -35.63
CA VAL A 290 -24.06 -1.41 -36.32
C VAL A 290 -25.35 -2.12 -35.89
N PRO A 291 -26.23 -2.52 -36.83
CA PRO A 291 -27.44 -3.28 -36.51
C PRO A 291 -27.13 -4.61 -35.82
N ARG A 292 -28.01 -5.05 -34.92
CA ARG A 292 -27.86 -6.29 -34.14
C ARG A 292 -27.63 -7.51 -35.04
N GLU A 293 -28.29 -7.55 -36.19
CA GLU A 293 -28.25 -8.64 -37.16
C GLU A 293 -26.89 -8.76 -37.86
N ALA A 294 -26.14 -7.67 -37.92
CA ALA A 294 -24.81 -7.63 -38.55
C ALA A 294 -23.69 -8.11 -37.60
N ILE A 295 -23.97 -8.27 -36.31
CA ILE A 295 -22.98 -8.71 -35.32
C ILE A 295 -23.00 -10.25 -35.22
N PRO A 296 -21.85 -10.95 -35.40
CA PRO A 296 -21.81 -12.40 -35.24
C PRO A 296 -22.29 -12.83 -33.86
N ARG A 297 -23.16 -13.85 -33.78
CA ARG A 297 -23.78 -14.32 -32.51
C ARG A 297 -22.77 -14.62 -31.40
N GLN A 298 -21.59 -15.13 -31.75
CA GLN A 298 -20.50 -15.42 -30.81
C GLN A 298 -19.87 -14.17 -30.17
N ASN A 299 -20.01 -13.02 -30.85
CA ASN A 299 -19.47 -11.73 -30.44
C ASN A 299 -20.54 -10.77 -29.93
N LEU A 300 -21.81 -11.04 -30.22
CA LEU A 300 -22.95 -10.24 -29.77
C LEU A 300 -23.03 -10.29 -28.25
N MET A 301 -23.08 -9.10 -27.65
CA MET A 301 -23.32 -8.92 -26.24
C MET A 301 -24.43 -7.88 -26.06
N VAL A 302 -25.30 -8.15 -25.10
CA VAL A 302 -26.45 -7.33 -24.76
C VAL A 302 -26.30 -6.91 -23.31
N LEU A 303 -26.30 -5.61 -23.05
CA LEU A 303 -26.20 -5.03 -21.71
C LEU A 303 -27.34 -4.02 -21.50
N ASP A 304 -28.00 -4.10 -20.36
CA ASP A 304 -28.89 -3.03 -19.90
C ASP A 304 -28.07 -1.92 -19.22
N ILE A 305 -28.16 -0.71 -19.77
CA ILE A 305 -27.46 0.49 -19.27
C ILE A 305 -28.53 1.54 -18.97
N GLY A 306 -28.98 1.59 -17.71
CA GLY A 306 -29.95 2.58 -17.27
C GLY A 306 -31.34 2.40 -17.87
N GLY A 307 -31.76 1.15 -18.14
CA GLY A 307 -33.05 0.83 -18.75
C GLY A 307 -33.00 0.80 -20.29
N GLN A 308 -31.84 1.01 -20.89
CA GLN A 308 -31.64 0.91 -22.34
C GLN A 308 -30.82 -0.34 -22.68
N GLU A 309 -31.37 -1.18 -23.55
CA GLU A 309 -30.68 -2.37 -24.06
C GLU A 309 -29.64 -1.94 -25.11
N LEU A 310 -28.36 -2.00 -24.72
CA LEU A 310 -27.24 -1.77 -25.62
C LEU A 310 -26.75 -3.09 -26.22
N THR A 311 -26.81 -3.19 -27.54
CA THR A 311 -26.27 -4.32 -28.31
C THR A 311 -24.96 -3.93 -29.00
N PHE A 312 -23.92 -4.75 -28.84
CA PHE A 312 -22.59 -4.45 -29.39
C PHE A 312 -21.74 -5.70 -29.64
N ASP A 313 -20.70 -5.53 -30.47
CA ASP A 313 -19.66 -6.55 -30.70
C ASP A 313 -18.57 -6.46 -29.63
N LYS A 314 -18.45 -7.51 -28.82
CA LYS A 314 -17.46 -7.60 -27.73
C LYS A 314 -16.01 -7.45 -28.19
N THR A 315 -15.69 -7.76 -29.45
CA THR A 315 -14.34 -7.65 -30.01
C THR A 315 -13.98 -6.22 -30.42
N LYS A 316 -15.00 -5.35 -30.58
CA LYS A 316 -14.85 -3.96 -31.01
C LYS A 316 -14.83 -2.96 -29.85
N VAL A 317 -14.96 -3.42 -28.61
CA VAL A 317 -14.86 -2.54 -27.44
C VAL A 317 -13.45 -1.94 -27.37
N PRO A 318 -13.30 -0.60 -27.35
CA PRO A 318 -11.98 0.05 -27.32
C PRO A 318 -11.26 -0.22 -25.99
N ASN A 319 -10.00 0.20 -25.89
CA ASN A 319 -9.32 0.19 -24.59
C ASN A 319 -9.92 1.30 -23.71
N PRO A 320 -9.91 1.16 -22.37
CA PRO A 320 -10.34 2.26 -21.51
C PRO A 320 -9.44 3.47 -21.80
N PRO A 321 -10.01 4.67 -22.00
CA PRO A 321 -9.20 5.84 -22.30
C PRO A 321 -8.32 6.19 -21.09
N PRO A 322 -7.10 6.73 -21.29
CA PRO A 322 -6.15 7.03 -20.23
C PRO A 322 -6.53 8.33 -19.48
N ILE A 323 -7.75 8.38 -18.96
CA ILE A 323 -8.29 9.56 -18.26
C ILE A 323 -7.90 9.55 -16.78
N ASN A 324 -7.72 10.75 -16.23
CA ASN A 324 -7.52 10.99 -14.81
C ASN A 324 -8.35 12.19 -14.37
N PHE A 325 -9.11 12.03 -13.29
CA PHE A 325 -9.96 13.07 -12.71
C PHE A 325 -9.40 13.67 -11.42
N SER A 326 -8.11 13.45 -11.13
CA SER A 326 -7.48 14.01 -9.92
C SER A 326 -7.56 15.54 -9.85
N ASP A 327 -7.57 16.20 -11.01
CA ASP A 327 -7.46 17.65 -11.10
C ASP A 327 -8.83 18.31 -11.36
N ASN A 328 -9.84 17.54 -11.75
CA ASN A 328 -11.17 18.03 -12.08
C ASN A 328 -12.26 17.05 -11.63
N LEU A 329 -12.59 17.12 -10.34
CA LEU A 329 -13.66 16.30 -9.74
C LEU A 329 -15.05 16.67 -10.25
N SER A 330 -15.29 17.94 -10.58
CA SER A 330 -16.55 18.39 -11.19
C SER A 330 -16.82 17.65 -12.51
N GLN A 331 -15.77 17.48 -13.34
CA GLN A 331 -15.89 16.69 -14.56
C GLN A 331 -16.18 15.22 -14.25
N LEU A 332 -15.54 14.62 -13.23
CA LEU A 332 -15.88 13.25 -12.82
C LEU A 332 -17.37 13.12 -12.47
N PHE A 333 -17.93 14.07 -11.72
CA PHE A 333 -19.34 14.04 -11.33
C PHE A 333 -20.28 14.09 -12.54
N ALA A 334 -19.96 14.91 -13.55
CA ALA A 334 -20.71 14.95 -14.81
C ALA A 334 -20.58 13.63 -15.61
N GLU A 335 -19.33 13.20 -15.85
CA GLU A 335 -18.99 12.01 -16.64
C GLU A 335 -19.47 10.70 -15.98
N TRP A 336 -19.73 10.72 -14.68
CA TRP A 336 -20.26 9.55 -13.97
C TRP A 336 -21.64 9.13 -14.47
N HIS A 337 -22.50 10.10 -14.79
CA HIS A 337 -23.88 9.88 -15.23
C HIS A 337 -24.04 9.94 -16.75
N VAL A 338 -23.28 10.81 -17.41
CA VAL A 338 -23.33 11.03 -18.87
C VAL A 338 -21.91 11.17 -19.37
N SER A 339 -21.44 10.27 -20.24
CA SER A 339 -20.07 10.34 -20.76
C SER A 339 -19.97 9.88 -22.19
N ASP A 340 -19.18 10.62 -22.97
CA ASP A 340 -18.76 10.27 -24.33
C ASP A 340 -17.29 9.83 -24.40
N LEU A 341 -16.61 9.73 -23.25
CA LEU A 341 -15.20 9.35 -23.17
C LEU A 341 -14.96 7.92 -23.67
N LEU A 342 -15.94 7.04 -23.45
CA LEU A 342 -15.96 5.68 -23.96
C LEU A 342 -17.18 5.51 -24.86
N LYS A 343 -16.95 5.39 -26.17
CA LYS A 343 -18.02 5.06 -27.12
C LYS A 343 -18.00 3.59 -27.48
N VAL A 344 -19.16 2.92 -27.37
CA VAL A 344 -19.36 1.54 -27.82
C VAL A 344 -20.54 1.50 -28.78
N ASN A 345 -20.31 1.07 -30.01
CA ASN A 345 -21.32 1.07 -31.08
C ASN A 345 -22.00 2.45 -31.26
N GLY A 346 -21.22 3.53 -31.22
CA GLY A 346 -21.71 4.91 -31.33
C GLY A 346 -22.34 5.49 -30.05
N HIS A 347 -22.53 4.70 -28.99
CA HIS A 347 -23.16 5.15 -27.75
C HIS A 347 -22.10 5.53 -26.71
N GLY A 348 -22.22 6.73 -26.14
CA GLY A 348 -21.44 7.16 -24.98
C GLY A 348 -21.79 6.33 -23.74
N ILE A 349 -20.76 5.78 -23.07
CA ILE A 349 -20.92 4.92 -21.90
C ILE A 349 -20.51 5.70 -20.65
N PRO A 350 -21.47 6.02 -19.75
CA PRO A 350 -21.18 6.67 -18.47
C PRO A 350 -20.15 5.90 -17.64
N VAL A 351 -19.29 6.61 -16.91
CA VAL A 351 -18.18 6.01 -16.15
C VAL A 351 -18.66 4.97 -15.14
N LYS A 352 -19.85 5.15 -14.55
CA LYS A 352 -20.45 4.19 -13.62
C LYS A 352 -20.68 2.80 -14.21
N HIS A 353 -20.82 2.68 -15.55
CA HIS A 353 -21.08 1.43 -16.25
C HIS A 353 -19.83 0.76 -16.83
N TRP A 354 -18.65 1.38 -16.73
CA TRP A 354 -17.41 0.82 -17.30
C TRP A 354 -17.05 -0.56 -16.76
N GLU A 355 -17.44 -0.85 -15.53
CA GLU A 355 -17.24 -2.17 -14.94
C GLU A 355 -17.98 -3.29 -15.68
N CYS A 356 -19.09 -2.99 -16.35
CA CYS A 356 -19.85 -3.95 -17.16
C CYS A 356 -19.11 -4.35 -18.44
N PHE A 357 -18.15 -3.56 -18.90
CA PHE A 357 -17.38 -3.84 -20.12
C PHE A 357 -16.05 -4.52 -19.82
N TYR A 358 -15.36 -4.07 -18.77
CA TYR A 358 -13.97 -4.51 -18.56
C TYR A 358 -13.82 -5.65 -17.55
N LYS A 359 -14.81 -5.90 -16.66
CA LYS A 359 -14.71 -6.98 -15.66
C LYS A 359 -14.35 -8.31 -16.32
N LYS A 360 -13.39 -9.04 -15.71
CA LYS A 360 -12.86 -10.32 -16.22
C LYS A 360 -13.94 -11.33 -16.62
N ARG A 361 -15.05 -11.37 -15.87
CA ARG A 361 -16.18 -12.29 -16.14
C ARG A 361 -16.84 -12.09 -17.51
N MET A 362 -16.68 -10.91 -18.12
CA MET A 362 -17.28 -10.57 -19.40
C MET A 362 -16.44 -11.04 -20.59
N GLY A 363 -15.17 -11.39 -20.38
CA GLY A 363 -14.31 -11.93 -21.44
C GLY A 363 -13.99 -10.96 -22.60
N ILE A 364 -14.36 -9.67 -22.49
CA ILE A 364 -14.18 -8.65 -23.54
C ILE A 364 -12.70 -8.32 -23.75
N LYS A 365 -12.02 -7.84 -22.69
CA LYS A 365 -10.59 -7.51 -22.71
C LYS A 365 -9.90 -7.93 -21.42
N SER A 366 -9.14 -9.03 -21.48
CA SER A 366 -8.35 -9.49 -20.35
C SER A 366 -7.25 -8.48 -19.99
N GLY A 367 -7.20 -8.02 -18.74
CA GLY A 367 -6.15 -7.16 -18.23
C GLY A 367 -6.54 -5.68 -18.08
N ALA A 368 -7.38 -5.13 -18.96
CA ALA A 368 -7.81 -3.73 -18.90
C ALA A 368 -8.41 -3.36 -17.53
N TRP A 369 -9.29 -4.22 -17.00
CA TRP A 369 -9.90 -4.01 -15.67
C TRP A 369 -8.90 -4.04 -14.52
N SER A 370 -7.79 -4.76 -14.63
CA SER A 370 -6.81 -4.79 -13.54
C SER A 370 -6.16 -3.42 -13.31
N ILE A 371 -6.03 -2.62 -14.38
CA ILE A 371 -5.50 -1.26 -14.35
C ILE A 371 -6.59 -0.29 -13.88
N LEU A 372 -7.79 -0.40 -14.48
CA LEU A 372 -8.88 0.54 -14.24
C LEU A 372 -9.56 0.37 -12.86
N ARG A 373 -9.61 -0.85 -12.31
CA ARG A 373 -10.43 -1.18 -11.12
C ARG A 373 -10.17 -0.28 -9.92
N VAL A 374 -8.92 0.08 -9.66
CA VAL A 374 -8.57 0.90 -8.49
C VAL A 374 -9.00 2.35 -8.72
N LYS A 375 -8.69 2.92 -9.88
CA LYS A 375 -9.13 4.27 -10.27
C LYS A 375 -10.66 4.38 -10.22
N TRP A 376 -11.35 3.45 -10.87
CA TRP A 376 -12.81 3.38 -10.89
C TRP A 376 -13.41 3.21 -9.49
N GLY A 377 -12.82 2.39 -8.63
CA GLY A 377 -13.28 2.22 -7.25
C GLY A 377 -13.17 3.50 -6.43
N ASN A 378 -12.10 4.27 -6.61
CA ASN A 378 -11.93 5.56 -5.96
C ASN A 378 -12.91 6.61 -6.51
N TRP A 379 -13.12 6.64 -7.83
CA TRP A 379 -14.10 7.51 -8.46
C TRP A 379 -15.52 7.24 -7.97
N LYS A 380 -15.92 5.96 -7.96
CA LYS A 380 -17.20 5.53 -7.42
C LYS A 380 -17.40 6.05 -6.00
N PHE A 381 -16.37 5.91 -5.17
CA PHE A 381 -16.45 6.31 -3.78
C PHE A 381 -16.65 7.83 -3.62
N LEU A 382 -15.93 8.63 -4.42
CA LEU A 382 -16.08 10.09 -4.41
C LEU A 382 -17.46 10.52 -4.90
N VAL A 383 -17.99 9.87 -5.95
CA VAL A 383 -19.31 10.21 -6.47
C VAL A 383 -20.41 9.81 -5.49
N GLU A 384 -20.34 8.63 -4.89
CA GLU A 384 -21.29 8.20 -3.84
C GLU A 384 -21.31 9.18 -2.66
N GLU A 385 -20.14 9.71 -2.28
CA GLU A 385 -20.09 10.75 -1.26
C GLU A 385 -20.73 12.05 -1.75
N ARG A 386 -20.41 12.51 -2.97
CA ARG A 386 -21.00 13.72 -3.55
C ARG A 386 -22.52 13.64 -3.64
N GLU A 387 -23.07 12.46 -3.98
CA GLU A 387 -24.51 12.21 -4.07
C GLU A 387 -25.24 12.33 -2.72
N ARG A 388 -24.52 12.33 -1.58
CA ARG A 388 -25.12 12.61 -0.25
C ARG A 388 -25.41 14.09 -0.02
N PHE A 389 -24.84 14.96 -0.84
CA PHE A 389 -25.06 16.41 -0.79
C PHE A 389 -26.10 16.81 -1.85
N HIS A 390 -26.89 17.84 -1.55
CA HIS A 390 -27.93 18.32 -2.46
C HIS A 390 -27.34 19.00 -3.70
N SER A 391 -26.23 19.73 -3.50
CA SER A 391 -25.52 20.47 -4.55
C SER A 391 -24.02 20.17 -4.55
N GLU A 392 -23.33 20.53 -5.63
CA GLU A 392 -21.87 20.41 -5.69
C GLU A 392 -21.20 21.46 -4.80
N GLU A 393 -21.83 22.62 -4.64
CA GLU A 393 -21.41 23.70 -3.75
C GLU A 393 -21.40 23.24 -2.29
N ASP A 394 -22.42 22.51 -1.84
CA ASP A 394 -22.48 21.94 -0.49
C ASP A 394 -21.37 20.91 -0.26
N PHE A 395 -21.10 20.07 -1.27
CA PHE A 395 -19.98 19.13 -1.24
C PHE A 395 -18.66 19.89 -1.07
N TRP A 396 -18.42 20.93 -1.87
CA TRP A 396 -17.19 21.71 -1.74
C TRP A 396 -17.12 22.50 -0.43
N ALA A 397 -18.24 22.98 0.12
CA ALA A 397 -18.27 23.60 1.44
C ALA A 397 -17.81 22.62 2.54
N ALA A 398 -18.20 21.35 2.46
CA ALA A 398 -17.75 20.31 3.39
C ALA A 398 -16.29 19.88 3.16
N TYR A 399 -15.82 19.94 1.91
CA TYR A 399 -14.50 19.49 1.46
C TYR A 399 -13.58 20.64 0.99
N SER A 400 -13.66 21.79 1.66
CA SER A 400 -12.68 22.88 1.53
C SER A 400 -11.93 23.10 2.83
N ASN A 401 -10.72 23.66 2.74
CA ASN A 401 -9.96 24.09 3.89
C ASN A 401 -10.71 25.24 4.58
N LYS A 402 -10.93 25.13 5.90
CA LYS A 402 -11.65 26.14 6.68
C LYS A 402 -10.89 27.47 6.78
N GLU A 403 -9.57 27.42 6.67
CA GLU A 403 -8.71 28.61 6.80
C GLU A 403 -8.68 29.42 5.49
N ASP A 404 -8.40 28.74 4.37
CA ASP A 404 -8.18 29.42 3.08
C ASP A 404 -9.40 29.41 2.15
N GLY A 405 -10.43 28.62 2.48
CA GLY A 405 -11.56 28.32 1.58
C GLY A 405 -11.17 27.50 0.34
N SER A 406 -9.92 27.05 0.24
CA SER A 406 -9.43 26.27 -0.91
C SER A 406 -9.99 24.86 -0.91
N ARG A 407 -10.44 24.38 -2.09
CA ARG A 407 -10.95 23.02 -2.25
C ARG A 407 -9.85 22.00 -1.92
N LEU A 408 -10.20 20.96 -1.16
CA LEU A 408 -9.27 19.87 -0.86
C LEU A 408 -8.91 19.13 -2.15
N LEU A 409 -7.65 18.68 -2.24
CA LEU A 409 -7.17 17.87 -3.36
C LEU A 409 -7.84 16.50 -3.35
N TYR A 410 -7.94 15.88 -4.53
CA TYR A 410 -8.49 14.54 -4.74
C TYR A 410 -8.04 13.51 -3.69
N GLN A 411 -6.74 13.44 -3.41
CA GLN A 411 -6.19 12.47 -2.45
C GLN A 411 -6.56 12.82 -1.00
N GLN A 412 -6.66 14.11 -0.66
CA GLN A 412 -7.04 14.54 0.69
C GLN A 412 -8.50 14.18 0.98
N ILE A 413 -9.39 14.33 -0.01
CA ILE A 413 -10.78 13.92 0.10
C ILE A 413 -10.87 12.39 0.29
N LEU A 414 -10.15 11.63 -0.54
CA LEU A 414 -10.11 10.17 -0.40
C LEU A 414 -9.57 9.72 0.97
N ASP A 415 -8.50 10.32 1.45
CA ASP A 415 -7.91 9.97 2.75
C ASP A 415 -8.88 10.30 3.90
N ARG A 416 -9.56 11.46 3.83
CA ARG A 416 -10.59 11.85 4.80
C ARG A 416 -11.77 10.88 4.81
N LEU A 417 -12.23 10.51 3.63
CA LEU A 417 -13.31 9.55 3.45
C LEU A 417 -12.96 8.14 3.91
N GLN A 418 -11.74 7.68 3.64
CA GLN A 418 -11.24 6.40 4.13
C GLN A 418 -11.07 6.40 5.65
N GLY A 419 -10.62 7.53 6.21
CA GLY A 419 -10.55 7.74 7.67
C GLY A 419 -11.91 7.64 8.32
N GLY A 420 -12.90 8.40 7.83
CA GLY A 420 -14.27 8.37 8.34
C GLY A 420 -14.91 6.98 8.29
N ARG A 421 -14.73 6.24 7.17
CA ARG A 421 -15.19 4.84 7.10
C ARG A 421 -14.51 3.92 8.12
N GLY A 422 -13.23 4.14 8.39
CA GLY A 422 -12.52 3.38 9.42
C GLY A 422 -13.12 3.63 10.81
N GLU A 423 -13.39 4.89 11.13
CA GLU A 423 -14.03 5.29 12.39
C GLU A 423 -15.47 4.75 12.51
N ASP A 424 -16.25 4.81 11.44
CA ASP A 424 -17.60 4.24 11.38
C ASP A 424 -17.56 2.70 11.52
N ASP A 425 -16.67 2.02 10.78
CA ASP A 425 -16.47 0.57 10.88
C ASP A 425 -16.05 0.16 12.31
N ASP A 426 -15.21 0.96 12.96
CA ASP A 426 -14.77 0.73 14.34
C ASP A 426 -15.93 0.93 15.33
N ARG A 427 -16.70 2.01 15.15
CA ARG A 427 -17.90 2.29 15.97
C ARG A 427 -18.94 1.19 15.83
N ASP A 428 -19.23 0.75 14.60
CA ASP A 428 -20.23 -0.28 14.33
C ASP A 428 -19.78 -1.67 14.77
N ALA A 429 -18.49 -1.99 14.66
CA ALA A 429 -17.93 -3.20 15.25
C ALA A 429 -18.02 -3.18 16.77
N ALA A 430 -17.72 -2.04 17.41
CA ALA A 430 -17.86 -1.87 18.85
C ALA A 430 -19.33 -1.98 19.30
N ASN A 431 -20.26 -1.42 18.53
CA ASN A 431 -21.70 -1.54 18.77
C ASN A 431 -22.17 -2.99 18.71
N ALA A 432 -21.76 -3.73 17.67
CA ALA A 432 -22.06 -5.16 17.55
C ALA A 432 -21.51 -5.95 18.75
N LEU A 433 -20.25 -5.70 19.12
CA LEU A 433 -19.64 -6.34 20.29
C LEU A 433 -20.38 -5.97 21.57
N LYS A 434 -20.75 -4.71 21.78
CA LYS A 434 -21.51 -4.25 22.94
C LYS A 434 -22.87 -4.96 23.02
N TYR A 435 -23.60 -5.03 21.91
CA TYR A 435 -24.93 -5.66 21.85
C TYR A 435 -24.88 -7.16 22.19
N PHE A 436 -23.87 -7.88 21.68
CA PHE A 436 -23.67 -9.31 21.96
C PHE A 436 -22.80 -9.59 23.20
N GLY A 437 -22.62 -8.61 24.10
CA GLY A 437 -21.88 -8.81 25.36
C GLY A 437 -20.41 -9.22 25.18
N GLY A 438 -19.77 -8.76 24.11
CA GLY A 438 -18.38 -9.02 23.76
C GLY A 438 -18.14 -10.33 23.00
N ASP A 439 -19.17 -11.14 22.76
CA ASP A 439 -19.03 -12.45 22.11
C ASP A 439 -19.94 -12.58 20.87
N LEU A 440 -19.32 -12.50 19.68
CA LEU A 440 -20.01 -12.65 18.39
C LEU A 440 -20.38 -14.10 18.04
N THR A 441 -20.07 -15.07 18.90
CA THR A 441 -20.42 -16.50 18.71
C THR A 441 -21.71 -16.92 19.39
N ARG A 442 -22.35 -16.01 20.13
CA ARG A 442 -23.58 -16.30 20.85
C ARG A 442 -24.68 -16.82 19.90
N PRO A 443 -25.55 -17.72 20.39
CA PRO A 443 -26.62 -18.30 19.58
C PRO A 443 -27.60 -17.25 19.01
N ASP A 444 -27.81 -16.15 19.74
CA ASP A 444 -28.65 -15.02 19.35
C ASP A 444 -28.13 -14.30 18.09
N ALA A 445 -26.81 -14.28 17.86
CA ALA A 445 -26.19 -13.75 16.65
C ALA A 445 -26.40 -14.66 15.42
N ARG A 446 -27.03 -15.83 15.56
CA ARG A 446 -27.36 -16.80 14.49
C ARG A 446 -26.20 -17.08 13.52
N SER A 447 -24.97 -17.11 14.05
CA SER A 447 -23.75 -17.29 13.24
C SER A 447 -23.51 -16.22 12.16
N ALA A 448 -24.17 -15.05 12.23
CA ALA A 448 -24.08 -13.96 11.24
C ALA A 448 -22.65 -13.43 11.05
N PHE A 449 -21.86 -13.45 12.14
CA PHE A 449 -20.45 -13.03 12.16
C PHE A 449 -19.47 -14.18 11.91
N SER A 450 -19.93 -15.36 11.50
CA SER A 450 -19.07 -16.48 11.16
C SER A 450 -18.97 -16.67 9.64
N TYR A 451 -17.86 -17.24 9.17
CA TYR A 451 -17.67 -17.62 7.79
C TYR A 451 -16.89 -18.93 7.68
N LYS A 452 -17.13 -19.69 6.60
CA LYS A 452 -16.44 -20.96 6.36
C LYS A 452 -15.21 -20.73 5.49
N LYS A 453 -14.02 -21.03 6.01
CA LYS A 453 -12.74 -20.91 5.30
C LYS A 453 -12.04 -22.27 5.31
N ARG A 454 -11.88 -22.87 4.12
CA ARG A 454 -11.24 -24.19 3.96
C ARG A 454 -11.88 -25.29 4.83
N GLY A 455 -13.21 -25.31 4.91
CA GLY A 455 -13.94 -26.28 5.73
C GLY A 455 -14.07 -25.91 7.21
N VAL A 456 -13.27 -24.97 7.72
CA VAL A 456 -13.28 -24.53 9.11
C VAL A 456 -14.17 -23.31 9.28
N HIS A 457 -15.04 -23.31 10.30
CA HIS A 457 -15.81 -22.13 10.69
C HIS A 457 -14.90 -21.17 11.45
N SER A 458 -14.89 -19.90 11.05
CA SER A 458 -14.10 -18.84 11.68
C SER A 458 -14.98 -17.63 11.94
N VAL A 459 -14.77 -16.99 13.08
CA VAL A 459 -15.47 -15.74 13.44
C VAL A 459 -14.77 -14.57 12.74
N CYS A 460 -15.54 -13.58 12.30
CA CYS A 460 -15.03 -12.33 11.76
C CYS A 460 -14.24 -11.60 12.85
N SER A 461 -12.96 -11.35 12.59
CA SER A 461 -12.06 -10.66 13.53
C SER A 461 -11.70 -9.24 13.11
N LYS A 462 -12.14 -8.80 11.92
CA LYS A 462 -11.81 -7.48 11.38
C LYS A 462 -13.01 -6.55 11.54
N ASN A 463 -12.79 -5.35 12.07
CA ASN A 463 -13.86 -4.37 12.34
C ASN A 463 -14.71 -4.10 11.11
N GLN A 464 -14.12 -3.82 9.94
CA GLN A 464 -14.85 -3.68 8.67
C GLN A 464 -15.77 -4.88 8.34
N ALA A 465 -15.32 -6.12 8.60
CA ALA A 465 -16.14 -7.30 8.34
C ALA A 465 -17.27 -7.46 9.36
N ILE A 466 -17.01 -7.09 10.61
CA ILE A 466 -18.00 -7.09 11.70
C ILE A 466 -19.04 -6.00 11.44
N ALA A 467 -18.63 -4.74 11.21
CA ALA A 467 -19.51 -3.62 10.88
C ALA A 467 -20.43 -3.92 9.70
N LYS A 468 -19.88 -4.44 8.59
CA LYS A 468 -20.71 -4.85 7.45
C LYS A 468 -21.76 -5.91 7.82
N LYS A 469 -21.38 -6.91 8.63
CA LYS A 469 -22.30 -7.95 9.10
C LYS A 469 -23.33 -7.41 10.08
N TRP A 470 -22.94 -6.44 10.91
CA TRP A 470 -23.82 -5.75 11.83
C TRP A 470 -24.91 -4.97 11.10
N TRP A 471 -24.52 -4.13 10.13
CA TRP A 471 -25.47 -3.43 9.27
C TRP A 471 -26.42 -4.38 8.53
N GLN A 472 -25.89 -5.46 7.97
CA GLN A 472 -26.71 -6.49 7.32
C GLN A 472 -27.72 -7.10 8.30
N LEU A 473 -27.28 -7.42 9.52
CA LEU A 473 -28.12 -8.02 10.54
C LEU A 473 -29.23 -7.08 11.01
N LEU A 474 -28.94 -5.79 11.16
CA LEU A 474 -29.94 -4.77 11.50
C LEU A 474 -31.00 -4.58 10.41
N GLN A 475 -30.63 -4.77 9.13
CA GLN A 475 -31.58 -4.70 8.02
C GLN A 475 -32.46 -5.97 7.90
N GLU A 476 -31.87 -7.13 8.18
CA GLU A 476 -32.54 -8.43 8.01
C GLU A 476 -33.40 -8.82 9.23
N ASP A 477 -33.04 -8.38 10.44
CA ASP A 477 -33.74 -8.71 11.69
C ASP A 477 -34.22 -7.44 12.43
N PRO A 478 -35.49 -7.03 12.22
CA PRO A 478 -36.06 -5.88 12.90
C PRO A 478 -36.06 -5.99 14.43
N GLY A 479 -36.07 -7.21 14.99
CA GLY A 479 -36.03 -7.44 16.43
C GLY A 479 -34.67 -7.07 17.02
N ILE A 480 -33.59 -7.41 16.32
CA ILE A 480 -32.23 -7.00 16.69
C ILE A 480 -32.08 -5.48 16.58
N ALA A 481 -32.63 -4.88 15.51
CA ALA A 481 -32.59 -3.43 15.32
C ALA A 481 -33.33 -2.67 16.43
N GLU A 482 -34.53 -3.13 16.79
CA GLU A 482 -35.31 -2.54 17.88
C GLU A 482 -34.60 -2.72 19.23
N GLY A 483 -34.10 -3.93 19.52
CA GLY A 483 -33.36 -4.19 20.75
C GLY A 483 -32.09 -3.33 20.85
N TRP A 484 -31.40 -3.08 19.74
CA TRP A 484 -30.25 -2.19 19.71
C TRP A 484 -30.66 -0.74 19.98
N ARG A 485 -31.78 -0.27 19.42
CA ARG A 485 -32.33 1.06 19.69
C ARG A 485 -32.63 1.27 21.18
N VAL A 486 -33.32 0.32 21.82
CA VAL A 486 -33.59 0.35 23.26
C VAL A 486 -32.29 0.41 24.07
N MET A 487 -31.28 -0.40 23.72
CA MET A 487 -29.98 -0.38 24.38
C MET A 487 -29.24 0.97 24.24
N GLN A 488 -29.43 1.69 23.12
CA GLN A 488 -28.88 3.04 22.93
C GLN A 488 -29.59 4.07 23.82
N GLU A 489 -30.92 3.99 23.94
CA GLU A 489 -31.74 4.88 24.76
C GLU A 489 -31.43 4.72 26.27
N GLU A 490 -31.37 3.47 26.76
CA GLU A 490 -31.01 3.17 28.15
C GLU A 490 -29.60 3.63 28.50
N GLY A 491 -28.64 3.41 27.60
CA GLY A 491 -27.26 3.86 27.78
C GLY A 491 -27.11 5.38 27.84
N SER A 492 -28.00 6.14 27.17
CA SER A 492 -28.02 7.59 27.21
C SER A 492 -28.62 8.13 28.52
N SER A 493 -29.69 7.49 29.01
CA SER A 493 -30.39 7.90 30.25
C SER A 493 -29.49 7.81 31.50
N VAL A 494 -28.66 6.77 31.60
CA VAL A 494 -27.76 6.56 32.75
C VAL A 494 -26.69 7.65 32.87
N VAL A 495 -26.22 8.21 31.73
CA VAL A 495 -25.20 9.27 31.75
C VAL A 495 -25.79 10.62 32.14
N ALA A 496 -27.03 10.91 31.75
CA ALA A 496 -27.71 12.14 32.14
C ALA A 496 -28.04 12.19 33.64
N GLY A 497 -28.48 11.08 34.24
CA GLY A 497 -28.80 11.02 35.67
C GLY A 497 -27.61 11.13 36.62
N ALA A 498 -26.39 10.82 36.15
CA ALA A 498 -25.17 10.93 36.95
C ALA A 498 -24.69 12.37 37.17
N PHE A 499 -25.09 13.32 36.31
CA PHE A 499 -24.73 14.74 36.45
C PHE A 499 -25.68 15.50 37.40
N ASP A 500 -26.97 15.13 37.47
CA ASP A 500 -27.93 15.82 38.34
C ASP A 500 -27.80 15.48 39.83
N SER A 501 -27.21 14.33 40.19
CA SER A 501 -26.98 13.95 41.60
C SER A 501 -25.80 14.68 42.28
N VAL A 502 -25.02 15.49 41.56
CA VAL A 502 -23.89 16.24 42.13
C VAL A 502 -24.29 17.67 42.54
N ALA A 503 -25.44 18.18 42.10
CA ALA A 503 -25.84 19.59 42.31
C ALA A 503 -26.75 19.87 43.53
N THR A 504 -26.99 18.88 44.42
CA THR A 504 -27.88 19.04 45.60
C THR A 504 -27.21 18.72 46.95
N ARG A 505 -25.90 18.92 47.04
CA ARG A 505 -25.19 19.03 48.32
C ARG A 505 -24.58 20.42 48.44
N ASP A 506 -25.41 21.37 48.85
CA ASP A 506 -25.02 22.55 49.64
C ASP A 506 -26.15 22.86 50.63
#